data_AF-A0A373NZS7-F1
#
_entry.id   AF-A0A373NZS7-F1
#
_cell.length_a   1.000
_cell.length_b   1.000
_cell.length_c   1.000
_cell.angle_alpha   90.00
_cell.angle_beta   90.00
_cell.angle_gamma   90.00
#
_symmetry.space_group_name_H-M   'P 1'
#
loop_
_entity.id
_entity.type
_entity.pdbx_description
1 polymer ?
#
loop_
_entity_poly.entity_id
_entity_poly.type
_entity_poly.pdbx_seq_one_letter_code
_entity_poly.pdbx_strand_id
1 'polypeptide(L)'
;MKIEKINDNKIRCTLTSADLAERNLKLSELAYGTEKARSLFQDMMLEANQQFGFNVDNAPLMVEAVPVAPDSIVLIITRVEDPQELDTRFAKFAPSGDDTDGPEPVQYSGADDIIDLFHKLCDVKNKAQEIAKKAAQKENEKEPAASEEKNVDLVRTFHFSTLDDVISSAKALNQYFTGSNSLYKNKADANYQLVLHQSGCKPEEFNKVCNILSEYGRQESFSLAAEAFLLEHGNAMVKENALQELASL
;
A
#
# COMPACT_ATOMS: atom_id res chain seq x y z
N MET A 1 7.07 -18.67 -25.71
CA MET A 1 5.92 -18.53 -24.78
C MET A 1 5.06 -19.78 -24.87
N LYS A 2 4.50 -20.27 -23.75
CA LYS A 2 3.60 -21.44 -23.75
C LYS A 2 2.29 -21.10 -23.03
N ILE A 3 1.15 -21.27 -23.70
CA ILE A 3 -0.18 -21.05 -23.12
C ILE A 3 -0.87 -22.41 -22.92
N GLU A 4 -1.49 -22.59 -21.76
CA GLU A 4 -2.25 -23.77 -21.37
C GLU A 4 -3.61 -23.34 -20.80
N LYS A 5 -4.70 -23.90 -21.32
CA LYS A 5 -6.03 -23.69 -20.74
C LYS A 5 -6.19 -24.59 -19.52
N ILE A 6 -6.48 -24.00 -18.35
CA ILE A 6 -6.81 -24.75 -17.13
C ILE A 6 -8.31 -25.06 -17.14
N ASN A 7 -9.14 -24.04 -17.34
CA ASN A 7 -10.59 -24.15 -17.48
C ASN A 7 -11.14 -23.00 -18.36
N ASP A 8 -12.45 -22.89 -18.52
CA ASP A 8 -13.07 -21.84 -19.35
C ASP A 8 -12.87 -20.42 -18.81
N ASN A 9 -12.57 -20.29 -17.51
CA ASN A 9 -12.38 -19.03 -16.81
C ASN A 9 -10.92 -18.80 -16.36
N LYS A 10 -9.98 -19.71 -16.69
CA LYS A 10 -8.61 -19.68 -16.17
C LYS A 10 -7.62 -20.25 -17.17
N ILE A 11 -6.59 -19.48 -17.45
CA ILE A 11 -5.47 -19.92 -18.28
C ILE A 11 -4.15 -19.77 -17.53
N ARG A 12 -3.18 -20.58 -17.93
CA ARG A 12 -1.80 -20.53 -17.48
C ARG A 12 -0.91 -20.16 -18.66
N CYS A 13 -0.07 -19.16 -18.48
CA CYS A 13 0.96 -18.80 -19.44
C CYS A 13 2.33 -18.93 -18.79
N THR A 14 3.23 -19.65 -19.43
CA THR A 14 4.62 -19.77 -19.01
C THR A 14 5.49 -18.91 -19.92
N LEU A 15 6.20 -17.96 -19.31
CA LEU A 15 7.16 -17.10 -19.99
C LEU A 15 8.57 -17.43 -19.52
N THR A 16 9.48 -17.52 -20.48
CA THR A 16 10.92 -17.68 -20.24
C THR A 16 11.63 -16.34 -20.35
N SER A 17 12.84 -16.25 -19.81
CA SER A 17 13.69 -15.05 -19.94
C SER A 17 13.96 -14.69 -21.41
N ALA A 18 14.08 -15.69 -22.29
CA ALA A 18 14.21 -15.48 -23.73
C ALA A 18 12.96 -14.80 -24.32
N ASP A 19 11.75 -15.25 -23.95
CA ASP A 19 10.48 -14.65 -24.39
C ASP A 19 10.34 -13.19 -23.91
N LEU A 20 10.79 -12.91 -22.68
CA LEU A 20 10.80 -11.57 -22.11
C LEU A 20 11.83 -10.66 -22.77
N ALA A 21 13.02 -11.20 -23.08
CA ALA A 21 14.10 -10.48 -23.74
C ALA A 21 13.76 -10.12 -25.19
N GLU A 22 13.13 -11.03 -25.95
CA GLU A 22 12.68 -10.79 -27.32
C GLU A 22 11.71 -9.60 -27.40
N ARG A 23 10.93 -9.38 -26.34
CA ARG A 23 9.96 -8.28 -26.25
C ARG A 23 10.45 -7.07 -25.45
N ASN A 24 11.75 -7.03 -25.08
CA ASN A 24 12.36 -5.96 -24.27
C ASN A 24 11.58 -5.65 -22.98
N LEU A 25 11.11 -6.70 -22.30
CA LEU A 25 10.32 -6.62 -21.06
C LEU A 25 11.11 -7.18 -19.89
N LYS A 26 11.11 -6.45 -18.77
CA LYS A 26 11.67 -6.93 -17.50
C LYS A 26 10.59 -7.52 -16.61
N LEU A 27 10.96 -8.52 -15.80
CA LEU A 27 10.04 -9.14 -14.84
C LEU A 27 9.41 -8.12 -13.89
N SER A 28 10.19 -7.11 -13.48
CA SER A 28 9.72 -6.01 -12.64
C SER A 28 8.65 -5.15 -13.30
N GLU A 29 8.65 -5.02 -14.63
CA GLU A 29 7.73 -4.14 -15.37
C GLU A 29 6.36 -4.79 -15.63
N LEU A 30 6.28 -6.12 -15.57
CA LEU A 30 5.03 -6.88 -15.64
C LEU A 30 4.13 -6.59 -14.43
N ALA A 31 4.71 -6.45 -13.23
CA ALA A 31 3.97 -6.19 -12.00
C ALA A 31 3.38 -4.76 -11.92
N TYR A 32 4.02 -3.78 -12.56
CA TYR A 32 3.60 -2.37 -12.50
C TYR A 32 2.61 -1.97 -13.62
N GLY A 33 2.19 -2.90 -14.47
CA GLY A 33 1.17 -2.62 -15.48
C GLY A 33 1.58 -1.58 -16.53
N THR A 34 2.85 -1.59 -16.92
CA THR A 34 3.37 -0.73 -18.00
C THR A 34 2.62 -0.96 -19.31
N GLU A 35 2.61 0.01 -20.22
CA GLU A 35 1.94 -0.12 -21.53
C GLU A 35 2.42 -1.34 -22.33
N LYS A 36 3.72 -1.65 -22.23
CA LYS A 36 4.31 -2.84 -22.87
C LYS A 36 3.79 -4.14 -22.27
N ALA A 37 3.65 -4.20 -20.94
CA ALA A 37 3.07 -5.35 -20.27
C ALA A 37 1.59 -5.53 -20.66
N ARG A 38 0.81 -4.44 -20.73
CA ARG A 38 -0.58 -4.45 -21.21
C ARG A 38 -0.71 -5.02 -22.63
N SER A 39 0.16 -4.59 -23.54
CA SER A 39 0.19 -5.11 -24.92
C SER A 39 0.48 -6.61 -24.93
N LEU A 40 1.42 -7.10 -24.11
CA LEU A 40 1.71 -8.52 -23.99
C LEU A 40 0.50 -9.31 -23.47
N PHE A 41 -0.21 -8.81 -22.46
CA PHE A 41 -1.44 -9.45 -21.98
C PHE A 41 -2.52 -9.49 -23.04
N GLN A 42 -2.68 -8.43 -23.83
CA GLN A 42 -3.64 -8.37 -24.92
C GLN A 42 -3.33 -9.41 -26.00
N ASP A 43 -2.06 -9.54 -26.40
CA ASP A 43 -1.62 -10.57 -27.34
C ASP A 43 -1.87 -11.98 -26.80
N MET A 44 -1.56 -12.22 -25.51
CA MET A 44 -1.80 -13.51 -24.85
C MET A 44 -3.30 -13.86 -24.81
N MET A 45 -4.18 -12.90 -24.52
CA MET A 45 -5.63 -13.12 -24.55
C MET A 45 -6.13 -13.41 -25.96
N LEU A 46 -5.57 -12.72 -26.97
CA LEU A 46 -5.92 -12.96 -28.37
C LEU A 46 -5.53 -14.38 -28.82
N GLU A 47 -4.31 -14.81 -28.51
CA GLU A 47 -3.83 -16.17 -28.81
C GLU A 47 -4.63 -17.22 -28.04
N ALA A 48 -4.95 -16.98 -26.76
CA ALA A 48 -5.77 -17.88 -25.96
C ALA A 48 -7.20 -18.02 -26.50
N ASN A 49 -7.78 -16.93 -27.02
CA ASN A 49 -9.08 -16.95 -27.67
C ASN A 49 -9.04 -17.77 -28.97
N GLN A 50 -8.06 -17.53 -29.83
CA GLN A 50 -7.92 -18.24 -31.10
C GLN A 50 -7.65 -19.74 -30.94
N GLN A 51 -6.79 -20.13 -29.99
CA GLN A 51 -6.38 -21.52 -29.82
C GLN A 51 -7.32 -22.32 -28.92
N PHE A 52 -7.94 -21.69 -27.92
CA PHE A 52 -8.68 -22.40 -26.87
C PHE A 52 -10.10 -21.88 -26.62
N GLY A 53 -10.57 -20.93 -27.43
CA GLY A 53 -11.89 -20.31 -27.30
C GLY A 53 -12.08 -19.53 -26.01
N PHE A 54 -10.99 -19.07 -25.39
CA PHE A 54 -11.03 -18.28 -24.16
C PHE A 54 -11.49 -16.85 -24.49
N ASN A 55 -12.79 -16.60 -24.38
CA ASN A 55 -13.34 -15.28 -24.63
C ASN A 55 -13.36 -14.44 -23.34
N VAL A 56 -12.86 -13.21 -23.46
CA VAL A 56 -12.77 -12.23 -22.38
C VAL A 56 -13.63 -11.05 -22.80
N ASP A 57 -14.94 -11.13 -22.56
CA ASP A 57 -15.93 -10.12 -22.99
C ASP A 57 -15.81 -8.81 -22.19
N ASN A 58 -14.64 -8.16 -22.19
CA ASN A 58 -14.29 -7.02 -21.34
C ASN A 58 -14.50 -7.25 -19.84
N ALA A 59 -14.56 -8.51 -19.40
CA ALA A 59 -14.65 -8.86 -18.00
C ALA A 59 -13.34 -8.54 -17.26
N PRO A 60 -13.39 -8.13 -15.99
CA PRO A 60 -12.21 -7.95 -15.17
C PRO A 60 -11.36 -9.23 -15.14
N LEU A 61 -10.05 -9.07 -15.29
CA LEU A 61 -9.08 -10.17 -15.24
C LEU A 61 -8.23 -10.03 -13.99
N MET A 62 -8.07 -11.14 -13.27
CA MET A 62 -7.08 -11.26 -12.20
C MET A 62 -5.85 -11.98 -12.74
N VAL A 63 -4.68 -11.35 -12.56
CA VAL A 63 -3.39 -11.88 -13.01
C VAL A 63 -2.51 -12.17 -11.81
N GLU A 64 -2.15 -13.43 -11.62
CA GLU A 64 -1.22 -13.88 -10.59
C GLU A 64 0.11 -14.24 -11.23
N ALA A 65 1.21 -13.78 -10.64
CA ALA A 65 2.56 -14.00 -11.13
C ALA A 65 3.33 -14.91 -10.16
N VAL A 66 3.68 -16.12 -10.61
CA VAL A 66 4.44 -17.09 -9.82
C VAL A 66 5.82 -17.29 -10.46
N PRO A 67 6.91 -16.84 -9.83
CA PRO A 67 8.25 -17.15 -10.31
C PRO A 67 8.52 -18.65 -10.09
N VAL A 68 8.86 -19.38 -11.17
CA VAL A 68 9.16 -20.81 -11.09
C VAL A 68 10.67 -21.06 -11.12
N ALA A 69 11.41 -20.19 -11.79
CA ALA A 69 12.87 -20.18 -11.84
C ALA A 69 13.38 -18.74 -11.91
N PRO A 70 14.69 -18.48 -11.68
CA PRO A 70 15.26 -17.13 -11.81
C PRO A 70 14.95 -16.48 -13.17
N ASP A 71 14.85 -17.33 -14.20
CA ASP A 71 14.67 -16.97 -15.60
C ASP A 71 13.32 -17.44 -16.17
N SER A 72 12.34 -17.78 -15.32
CA SER A 72 11.00 -18.17 -15.80
C SER A 72 9.89 -17.79 -14.82
N ILE A 73 8.82 -17.23 -15.37
CA ILE A 73 7.62 -16.83 -14.66
C ILE A 73 6.41 -17.53 -15.26
N VAL A 74 5.52 -17.98 -14.38
CA VAL A 74 4.20 -18.47 -14.76
C VAL A 74 3.16 -17.44 -14.37
N LEU A 75 2.40 -17.00 -15.36
CA LEU A 75 1.25 -16.11 -15.19
C LEU A 75 -0.02 -16.94 -15.18
N ILE A 76 -0.84 -16.74 -14.16
CA ILE A 76 -2.14 -17.37 -14.03
C ILE A 76 -3.18 -16.26 -14.20
N ILE A 77 -3.99 -16.37 -15.26
CA ILE A 77 -4.98 -15.36 -15.61
C ILE A 77 -6.36 -15.96 -15.39
N THR A 78 -7.17 -15.30 -14.56
CA THR A 78 -8.52 -15.73 -14.20
C THR A 78 -9.52 -14.67 -14.61
N ARG A 79 -10.57 -15.05 -15.34
CA ARG A 79 -11.75 -14.23 -15.62
C ARG A 79 -12.56 -14.10 -14.34
N VAL A 80 -12.79 -12.86 -13.91
CA VAL A 80 -13.58 -12.55 -12.72
C VAL A 80 -14.97 -12.13 -13.19
N GLU A 81 -15.99 -12.88 -12.78
CA GLU A 81 -17.39 -12.61 -13.15
C GLU A 81 -17.99 -11.48 -12.30
N ASP A 82 -17.58 -11.39 -11.02
CA ASP A 82 -17.93 -10.28 -10.13
C ASP A 82 -16.68 -9.75 -9.39
N PRO A 83 -16.25 -8.49 -9.64
CA PRO A 83 -15.15 -7.86 -8.90
C PRO A 83 -15.35 -7.85 -7.38
N GLN A 84 -16.60 -7.87 -6.90
CA GLN A 84 -16.92 -7.81 -5.47
C GLN A 84 -16.60 -9.11 -4.72
N GLU A 85 -16.54 -10.26 -5.41
CA GLU A 85 -16.17 -11.54 -4.79
C GLU A 85 -14.67 -11.60 -4.41
N LEU A 86 -13.81 -10.81 -5.06
CA LEU A 86 -12.39 -10.71 -4.67
C LEU A 86 -12.23 -10.13 -3.27
N ASP A 87 -13.20 -9.33 -2.82
CA ASP A 87 -13.20 -8.72 -1.50
C ASP A 87 -13.40 -9.76 -0.39
N THR A 88 -13.99 -10.93 -0.67
CA THR A 88 -14.13 -12.01 0.33
C THR A 88 -12.81 -12.74 0.64
N ARG A 89 -11.86 -12.75 -0.31
CA ARG A 89 -10.51 -13.28 -0.09
C ARG A 89 -9.61 -12.28 0.63
N PHE A 90 -9.91 -10.98 0.51
CA PHE A 90 -9.39 -9.92 1.37
C PHE A 90 -10.11 -9.86 2.73
N ALA A 91 -11.37 -10.30 2.81
CA ALA A 91 -12.15 -10.33 4.05
C ALA A 91 -11.67 -11.40 5.03
N LYS A 92 -10.81 -12.35 4.61
CA LYS A 92 -10.07 -13.22 5.55
C LYS A 92 -9.02 -12.47 6.40
N PHE A 93 -8.82 -11.18 6.16
CA PHE A 93 -8.10 -10.28 7.06
C PHE A 93 -9.02 -9.48 8.00
N ALA A 94 -10.34 -9.61 7.88
CA ALA A 94 -11.27 -9.10 8.88
C ALA A 94 -11.55 -10.19 9.92
N PRO A 95 -11.44 -9.91 11.24
CA PRO A 95 -11.88 -10.84 12.27
C PRO A 95 -13.41 -10.78 12.32
N SER A 96 -14.07 -11.41 11.38
CA SER A 96 -15.50 -11.67 11.47
C SER A 96 -15.67 -13.01 12.17
N GLY A 97 -15.93 -12.95 13.48
CA GLY A 97 -16.44 -14.10 14.20
C GLY A 97 -17.83 -14.45 13.69
N ASP A 98 -17.99 -15.64 13.13
CA ASP A 98 -19.03 -16.58 13.55
C ASP A 98 -18.67 -18.00 13.07
N ASP A 99 -19.04 -18.98 13.87
CA ASP A 99 -18.61 -20.37 13.84
C ASP A 99 -19.05 -21.14 12.57
N THR A 100 -18.15 -21.93 11.96
CA THR A 100 -18.46 -23.25 11.39
C THR A 100 -17.20 -24.04 11.01
N ASP A 101 -17.03 -25.18 11.68
CA ASP A 101 -16.14 -26.34 11.45
C ASP A 101 -15.20 -26.30 10.22
N GLY A 102 -13.90 -26.09 10.47
CA GLY A 102 -12.81 -26.20 9.49
C GLY A 102 -11.44 -26.22 10.19
N PRO A 103 -10.41 -26.86 9.60
CA PRO A 103 -9.20 -27.25 10.31
C PRO A 103 -8.43 -26.03 10.83
N GLU A 104 -7.88 -26.18 12.03
CA GLU A 104 -7.29 -25.12 12.86
C GLU A 104 -6.38 -24.16 12.08
N PRO A 105 -6.55 -22.83 12.23
CA PRO A 105 -5.69 -21.86 11.59
C PRO A 105 -4.31 -21.87 12.26
N VAL A 106 -3.29 -22.12 11.45
CA VAL A 106 -1.89 -21.93 11.82
C VAL A 106 -1.69 -20.47 12.21
N GLN A 107 -1.35 -20.23 13.48
CA GLN A 107 -0.94 -18.92 13.99
C GLN A 107 0.34 -18.49 13.27
N TYR A 108 0.21 -17.66 12.23
CA TYR A 108 1.32 -16.85 11.76
C TYR A 108 1.34 -15.54 12.55
N SER A 109 2.45 -15.36 13.24
CA SER A 109 2.79 -14.23 14.09
C SER A 109 2.95 -12.95 13.26
N GLY A 110 2.09 -11.96 13.52
CA GLY A 110 2.39 -10.52 13.46
C GLY A 110 2.74 -9.86 12.12
N ALA A 111 2.23 -8.64 11.92
CA ALA A 111 2.59 -7.74 10.82
C ALA A 111 4.09 -7.34 10.80
N ASP A 112 4.84 -7.66 11.85
CA ASP A 112 6.28 -7.39 11.95
C ASP A 112 7.09 -8.16 10.90
N ASP A 113 6.71 -9.40 10.55
CA ASP A 113 7.39 -10.19 9.51
C ASP A 113 7.22 -9.57 8.11
N ILE A 114 6.12 -8.84 7.90
CA ILE A 114 5.81 -8.18 6.63
C ILE A 114 6.60 -6.86 6.51
N ILE A 115 6.82 -6.17 7.63
CA ILE A 115 7.62 -4.94 7.68
C ILE A 115 9.11 -5.24 7.50
N ASP A 116 9.62 -6.31 8.12
CA ASP A 116 11.01 -6.75 7.95
C ASP A 116 11.31 -7.14 6.49
N LEU A 117 10.33 -7.73 5.79
CA LEU A 117 10.45 -8.04 4.37
C LEU A 117 10.48 -6.76 3.51
N PHE A 118 9.72 -5.74 3.88
CA PHE A 118 9.68 -4.46 3.18
C PHE A 118 10.97 -3.65 3.39
N HIS A 119 11.51 -3.66 4.62
CA HIS A 119 12.82 -3.06 4.94
C HIS A 119 13.95 -3.77 4.16
N LYS A 120 13.93 -5.10 4.08
CA LYS A 120 14.89 -5.87 3.27
C LYS A 120 14.82 -5.51 1.78
N LEU A 121 13.63 -5.31 1.24
CA LEU A 121 13.43 -4.92 -0.17
C LEU A 121 13.93 -3.50 -0.44
N CYS A 122 13.75 -2.56 0.49
CA CYS A 122 14.31 -1.21 0.40
C CYS A 122 15.85 -1.22 0.48
N ASP A 123 16.44 -2.01 1.36
CA ASP A 123 17.90 -2.14 1.48
C ASP A 123 18.55 -2.74 0.24
N VAL A 124 17.90 -3.72 -0.40
CA VAL A 124 18.37 -4.31 -1.66
C VAL A 124 18.30 -3.29 -2.80
N LYS A 125 17.26 -2.45 -2.85
CA LYS A 125 17.09 -1.40 -3.86
C LYS A 125 18.13 -0.28 -3.68
N ASN A 126 18.45 0.09 -2.44
CA ASN A 126 19.50 1.06 -2.13
C ASN A 126 20.90 0.52 -2.47
N LYS A 127 21.20 -0.76 -2.16
CA LYS A 127 22.47 -1.41 -2.55
C LYS A 127 22.63 -1.52 -4.07
N ALA A 128 21.54 -1.78 -4.80
CA ALA A 128 21.57 -1.81 -6.27
C ALA A 128 21.82 -0.43 -6.89
N GLN A 129 21.34 0.65 -6.27
CA GLN A 129 21.59 2.03 -6.71
C GLN A 129 23.04 2.49 -6.40
N GLU A 130 23.63 2.03 -5.30
CA GLU A 130 25.06 2.27 -4.98
C GLU A 130 26.01 1.58 -5.97
N ILE A 131 25.66 0.38 -6.46
CA ILE A 131 26.44 -0.33 -7.48
C ILE A 131 26.31 0.36 -8.86
N ALA A 132 25.13 0.90 -9.18
CA ALA A 132 24.91 1.65 -10.42
C ALA A 132 25.64 3.02 -10.44
N LYS A 133 25.79 3.68 -9.29
CA LYS A 133 26.55 4.94 -9.18
C LYS A 133 28.08 4.74 -9.27
N LYS A 134 28.62 3.59 -8.88
CA LYS A 134 30.06 3.27 -9.02
C LYS A 134 30.55 3.04 -10.45
N ALA A 135 29.65 2.84 -11.42
CA ALA A 135 30.00 2.66 -12.83
C ALA A 135 30.07 3.97 -13.64
N ALA A 136 29.65 5.10 -13.08
CA ALA A 136 29.55 6.37 -13.80
C ALA A 136 30.09 7.55 -12.95
N GLN A 137 31.41 7.65 -12.80
CA GLN A 137 32.15 8.92 -12.60
C GLN A 137 33.67 8.65 -12.43
N LYS A 138 34.42 8.77 -13.53
CA LYS A 138 35.75 9.38 -13.51
C LYS A 138 35.55 10.87 -13.79
N GLU A 139 36.15 11.72 -12.97
CA GLU A 139 36.25 13.20 -13.06
C GLU A 139 34.91 13.93 -12.79
N ASN A 140 34.75 14.87 -11.86
CA ASN A 140 35.66 15.84 -11.24
C ASN A 140 35.12 16.25 -9.83
N GLU A 141 36.00 16.79 -8.98
CA GLU A 141 35.87 16.91 -7.52
C GLU A 141 34.94 18.02 -6.94
N LYS A 142 34.62 17.83 -5.62
CA LYS A 142 34.22 18.76 -4.53
C LYS A 142 32.74 19.14 -4.28
N GLU A 143 32.10 18.47 -3.31
CA GLU A 143 31.87 18.89 -1.89
C GLU A 143 30.93 17.86 -1.18
N PRO A 144 31.00 17.68 0.15
CA PRO A 144 30.29 16.61 0.84
C PRO A 144 28.85 17.02 1.15
N ALA A 145 27.89 16.58 0.34
CA ALA A 145 26.49 16.60 0.75
C ALA A 145 26.26 15.44 1.72
N ALA A 146 26.07 15.78 2.99
CA ALA A 146 25.64 14.87 4.03
C ALA A 146 24.46 14.01 3.53
N SER A 147 24.52 12.72 3.83
CA SER A 147 23.43 11.78 3.63
C SER A 147 22.24 12.20 4.48
N GLU A 148 21.37 13.04 3.93
CA GLU A 148 20.05 13.27 4.49
C GLU A 148 19.24 11.98 4.30
N GLU A 149 19.12 11.22 5.38
CA GLU A 149 18.03 10.28 5.56
C GLU A 149 16.74 11.04 5.25
N LYS A 150 16.10 10.74 4.12
CA LYS A 150 14.76 11.25 3.82
C LYS A 150 13.81 10.61 4.82
N ASN A 151 13.71 11.20 6.01
CA ASN A 151 12.62 10.98 6.95
C ASN A 151 11.34 11.42 6.21
N VAL A 152 10.61 10.45 5.68
CA VAL A 152 9.28 10.69 5.12
C VAL A 152 8.39 11.02 6.33
N ASP A 153 8.11 12.31 6.56
CA ASP A 153 7.15 12.71 7.59
C ASP A 153 5.76 12.26 7.14
N LEU A 154 5.30 11.14 7.70
CA LEU A 154 3.99 10.59 7.40
C LEU A 154 2.93 11.45 8.05
N VAL A 155 2.05 12.00 7.21
CA VAL A 155 0.85 12.74 7.66
C VAL A 155 -0.36 11.82 7.58
N ARG A 156 -1.19 11.86 8.62
CA ARG A 156 -2.47 11.15 8.70
C ARG A 156 -3.56 12.09 9.17
N THR A 157 -4.78 11.82 8.75
CA THR A 157 -5.96 12.59 9.14
C THR A 157 -7.08 11.69 9.56
N PHE A 158 -7.78 12.09 10.62
CA PHE A 158 -8.91 11.38 11.19
C PHE A 158 -10.11 12.32 11.32
N HIS A 159 -11.27 11.83 10.93
CA HIS A 159 -12.54 12.53 11.03
C HIS A 159 -13.41 11.92 12.12
N PHE A 160 -13.86 12.77 13.03
CA PHE A 160 -14.71 12.42 14.16
C PHE A 160 -16.05 13.12 14.05
N SER A 161 -17.10 12.42 14.46
CA SER A 161 -18.47 12.94 14.42
C SER A 161 -18.73 13.91 15.56
N THR A 162 -18.12 13.68 16.73
CA THR A 162 -18.29 14.52 17.91
C THR A 162 -16.95 14.90 18.54
N LEU A 163 -16.94 16.00 19.32
CA LEU A 163 -15.75 16.40 20.08
C LEU A 163 -15.43 15.38 21.19
N ASP A 164 -16.46 14.75 21.76
CA ASP A 164 -16.31 13.74 22.81
C ASP A 164 -15.56 12.49 22.31
N ASP A 165 -15.73 12.11 21.04
CA ASP A 165 -14.96 11.03 20.41
C ASP A 165 -13.47 11.41 20.33
N VAL A 166 -13.16 12.66 19.98
CA VAL A 166 -11.79 13.17 19.94
C VAL A 166 -11.16 13.14 21.34
N ILE A 167 -11.88 13.63 22.35
CA ILE A 167 -11.43 13.63 23.75
C ILE A 167 -11.21 12.19 24.26
N SER A 168 -12.14 11.27 23.95
CA SER A 168 -12.04 9.87 24.34
C SER A 168 -10.82 9.21 23.71
N SER A 169 -10.57 9.48 22.42
CA SER A 169 -9.38 8.99 21.72
C SER A 169 -8.07 9.55 22.32
N ALA A 170 -8.07 10.84 22.70
CA ALA A 170 -6.92 11.48 23.35
C ALA A 170 -6.61 10.88 24.73
N LYS A 171 -7.65 10.58 25.52
CA LYS A 171 -7.53 9.89 26.81
C LYS A 171 -7.04 8.45 26.64
N ALA A 172 -7.56 7.72 25.65
CA ALA A 172 -7.13 6.36 25.34
C ALA A 172 -5.63 6.30 24.96
N LEU A 173 -5.14 7.33 24.27
CA LEU A 173 -3.72 7.47 23.97
C LEU A 173 -2.87 7.81 25.20
N ASN A 174 -3.45 8.35 26.28
CA ASN A 174 -2.78 8.57 27.57
C ASN A 174 -1.39 9.24 27.47
N GLN A 175 -1.27 10.28 26.65
CA GLN A 175 -0.01 11.00 26.34
C GLN A 175 1.11 10.13 25.74
N TYR A 176 0.79 8.95 25.22
CA TYR A 176 1.74 8.08 24.53
C TYR A 176 2.32 8.73 23.27
N PHE A 177 1.52 9.56 22.59
CA PHE A 177 1.94 10.25 21.39
C PHE A 177 2.53 11.62 21.70
N THR A 178 3.73 11.89 21.17
CA THR A 178 4.45 13.17 21.33
C THR A 178 4.65 13.92 20.01
N GLY A 179 4.10 13.41 18.90
CA GLY A 179 4.23 14.06 17.59
C GLY A 179 3.27 15.25 17.44
N SER A 180 3.54 16.09 16.43
CA SER A 180 2.71 17.26 16.14
C SER A 180 1.32 16.82 15.69
N ASN A 181 0.31 17.41 16.31
CA ASN A 181 -1.08 17.12 15.97
C ASN A 181 -1.99 18.32 16.19
N SER A 182 -2.88 18.58 15.23
CA SER A 182 -3.74 19.75 15.22
C SER A 182 -5.19 19.35 14.94
N LEU A 183 -6.12 19.92 15.70
CA LEU A 183 -7.55 19.69 15.56
C LEU A 183 -8.23 20.87 14.91
N TYR A 184 -9.04 20.59 13.90
CA TYR A 184 -9.81 21.55 13.15
C TYR A 184 -11.29 21.20 13.20
N LYS A 185 -12.15 22.22 13.20
CA LYS A 185 -13.59 22.04 13.10
C LYS A 185 -14.06 22.36 11.69
N ASN A 186 -14.69 21.41 11.02
CA ASN A 186 -15.33 21.68 9.74
C ASN A 186 -16.62 22.50 10.00
N LYS A 187 -16.70 23.69 9.37
CA LYS A 187 -17.84 24.60 9.53
C LYS A 187 -19.10 24.12 8.80
N ALA A 188 -18.96 23.26 7.79
CA ALA A 188 -20.08 22.80 6.97
C ALA A 188 -20.90 21.71 7.69
N ASP A 189 -20.22 20.73 8.29
CA ASP A 189 -20.86 19.47 8.72
C ASP A 189 -20.77 19.24 10.24
N ALA A 190 -20.26 20.22 11.00
CA ALA A 190 -19.95 20.14 12.43
C ALA A 190 -18.97 19.03 12.85
N ASN A 191 -18.38 18.31 11.90
CA ASN A 191 -17.38 17.27 12.14
C ASN A 191 -16.02 17.85 12.52
N TYR A 192 -15.22 17.03 13.19
CA TYR A 192 -13.90 17.37 13.69
C TYR A 192 -12.84 16.62 12.92
N GLN A 193 -11.78 17.30 12.52
CA GLN A 193 -10.68 16.76 11.74
C GLN A 193 -9.38 16.91 12.51
N LEU A 194 -8.77 15.79 12.86
CA LEU A 194 -7.48 15.73 13.54
C LEU A 194 -6.40 15.38 12.51
N VAL A 195 -5.38 16.23 12.41
CA VAL A 195 -4.20 16.01 11.56
C VAL A 195 -3.04 15.61 12.46
N LEU A 196 -2.35 14.51 12.13
CA LEU A 196 -1.19 14.01 12.84
C LEU A 196 0.02 13.91 11.93
N HIS A 197 1.16 14.31 12.47
CA HIS A 197 2.47 14.17 11.85
C HIS A 197 3.29 13.18 12.64
N GLN A 198 3.99 12.29 11.93
CA GLN A 198 4.91 11.37 12.58
C GLN A 198 5.99 12.14 13.37
N SER A 199 6.49 13.26 12.86
CA SER A 199 7.33 14.25 13.60
C SER A 199 8.38 13.61 14.53
N GLY A 200 9.20 12.70 14.01
CA GLY A 200 10.28 12.05 14.77
C GLY A 200 9.87 10.88 15.67
N CYS A 201 8.58 10.52 15.70
CA CYS A 201 8.09 9.29 16.31
C CYS A 201 8.47 8.08 15.45
N LYS A 202 8.73 6.91 16.06
CA LYS A 202 9.03 5.70 15.28
C LYS A 202 7.80 5.27 14.47
N PRO A 203 7.98 4.73 13.25
CA PRO A 203 6.84 4.28 12.44
C PRO A 203 5.91 3.30 13.17
N GLU A 204 6.48 2.40 14.00
CA GLU A 204 5.73 1.46 14.83
C GLU A 204 4.83 2.15 15.86
N GLU A 205 5.34 3.18 16.52
CA GLU A 205 4.61 3.96 17.52
C GLU A 205 3.52 4.80 16.86
N PHE A 206 3.84 5.44 15.73
CA PHE A 206 2.87 6.21 14.94
C PHE A 206 1.73 5.34 14.40
N ASN A 207 2.04 4.11 13.95
CA ASN A 207 1.02 3.16 13.53
C ASN A 207 0.12 2.72 14.69
N LYS A 208 0.68 2.47 15.88
CA LYS A 208 -0.13 2.18 17.08
C LYS A 208 -1.09 3.32 17.40
N VAL A 209 -0.61 4.56 17.32
CA VAL A 209 -1.44 5.75 17.53
C VAL A 209 -2.55 5.83 16.49
N CYS A 210 -2.24 5.62 15.21
CA CYS A 210 -3.23 5.61 14.13
C CYS A 210 -4.29 4.52 14.32
N ASN A 211 -3.89 3.33 14.77
CA ASN A 211 -4.81 2.22 15.05
C ASN A 211 -5.76 2.53 16.21
N ILE A 212 -5.26 3.16 17.28
CA ILE A 212 -6.13 3.58 18.39
C ILE A 212 -7.11 4.65 17.88
N LEU A 213 -6.64 5.64 17.12
CA LEU A 213 -7.50 6.70 16.61
C LEU A 213 -8.56 6.20 15.61
N SER A 214 -8.28 5.15 14.85
CA SER A 214 -9.24 4.58 13.89
C SER A 214 -10.44 3.88 14.56
N GLU A 215 -10.36 3.58 15.86
CA GLU A 215 -11.50 3.07 16.64
C GLU A 215 -12.53 4.16 16.93
N TYR A 216 -12.09 5.42 17.03
CA TYR A 216 -12.93 6.57 17.41
C TYR A 216 -13.29 7.45 16.21
N GLY A 217 -12.55 7.35 15.10
CA GLY A 217 -12.72 8.21 13.93
C GLY A 217 -12.36 7.52 12.62
N ARG A 218 -12.85 8.06 11.51
CA ARG A 218 -12.52 7.55 10.17
C ARG A 218 -11.17 8.11 9.73
N GLN A 219 -10.23 7.23 9.42
CA GLN A 219 -8.97 7.61 8.78
C GLN A 219 -9.19 7.99 7.31
N GLU A 220 -8.52 9.04 6.85
CA GLU A 220 -8.51 9.45 5.44
C GLU A 220 -7.08 9.78 4.98
N SER A 221 -6.81 9.57 3.69
CA SER A 221 -5.54 9.97 3.08
C SER A 221 -5.45 11.50 3.04
N PHE A 222 -4.34 12.04 3.52
CA PHE A 222 -4.13 13.49 3.55
C PHE A 222 -2.99 13.88 2.63
N SER A 223 -3.17 14.99 1.91
CA SER A 223 -2.16 15.53 1.00
C SER A 223 -1.61 16.85 1.54
N LEU A 224 -0.36 17.16 1.20
CA LEU A 224 0.27 18.43 1.58
C LEU A 224 -0.52 19.65 1.10
N ALA A 225 -1.18 19.56 -0.05
CA ALA A 225 -2.05 20.62 -0.57
C ALA A 225 -3.30 20.81 0.30
N ALA A 226 -3.91 19.71 0.77
CA ALA A 226 -5.04 19.76 1.69
C ALA A 226 -4.64 20.34 3.06
N GLU A 227 -3.43 20.02 3.53
CA GLU A 227 -2.88 20.59 4.76
C GLU A 227 -2.67 22.10 4.66
N ALA A 228 -2.03 22.57 3.60
CA ALA A 228 -1.81 24.00 3.37
C ALA A 228 -3.14 24.77 3.36
N PHE A 229 -4.15 24.22 2.67
CA PHE A 229 -5.49 24.80 2.68
C PHE A 229 -6.10 24.82 4.09
N LEU A 230 -5.94 23.75 4.87
CA LEU A 230 -6.43 23.69 6.24
C LEU A 230 -5.74 24.70 7.17
N LEU A 231 -4.44 24.95 6.96
CA LEU A 231 -3.69 25.93 7.74
C LEU A 231 -4.12 27.37 7.43
N GLU A 232 -4.43 27.67 6.17
CA GLU A 232 -4.83 29.01 5.72
C GLU A 232 -6.32 29.30 5.94
N HIS A 233 -7.19 28.31 5.72
CA HIS A 233 -8.65 28.49 5.67
C HIS A 233 -9.41 27.63 6.69
N GLY A 234 -8.77 26.65 7.31
CA GLY A 234 -9.39 25.79 8.31
C GLY A 234 -9.65 26.51 9.63
N ASN A 235 -10.68 26.05 10.33
CA ASN A 235 -10.98 26.56 11.67
C ASN A 235 -10.24 25.72 12.71
N ALA A 236 -8.98 26.06 12.95
CA ALA A 236 -8.16 25.37 13.96
C ALA A 236 -8.73 25.63 15.36
N MET A 237 -9.06 24.56 16.08
CA MET A 237 -9.45 24.62 17.48
C MET A 237 -8.24 24.56 18.39
N VAL A 238 -7.34 23.61 18.14
CA VAL A 238 -6.08 23.44 18.86
C VAL A 238 -4.99 23.12 17.85
N LYS A 239 -3.83 23.79 17.98
CA LYS A 239 -2.68 23.60 17.08
C LYS A 239 -1.55 22.91 17.82
N GLU A 240 -0.81 22.07 17.09
CA GLU A 240 0.43 21.39 17.49
C GLU A 240 0.30 20.33 18.61
N ASN A 241 -0.54 20.55 19.62
CA ASN A 241 -0.66 19.68 20.79
C ASN A 241 -2.13 19.31 21.13
N ALA A 242 -2.97 19.11 20.12
CA ALA A 242 -4.40 18.89 20.31
C ALA A 242 -4.73 17.69 21.21
N LEU A 243 -4.10 16.54 21.01
CA LEU A 243 -4.30 15.32 21.79
C LEU A 243 -3.85 15.50 23.23
N GLN A 244 -2.75 16.22 23.47
CA GLN A 244 -2.23 16.45 24.81
C GLN A 244 -3.16 17.38 25.61
N GLU A 245 -3.65 18.45 24.98
CA GLU A 245 -4.63 19.35 25.60
C GLU A 245 -5.96 18.63 25.86
N LEU A 246 -6.49 17.91 24.87
CA LEU A 246 -7.77 17.21 25.02
C LEU A 246 -7.74 16.06 26.01
N ALA A 247 -6.60 15.38 26.18
CA ALA A 247 -6.44 14.35 27.20
C ALA A 247 -6.54 14.92 28.64
N SER A 248 -6.32 16.22 28.82
CA SER A 248 -6.37 16.89 30.13
C SER A 248 -7.76 17.37 30.55
N LEU A 249 -8.74 17.34 29.63
CA LEU A 249 -10.14 17.72 29.86
C LEU A 249 -10.97 16.56 30.39
#